data_AF-A0A945YI18-F1
#
_entry.id   AF-A0A945YI18-F1
#
_cell.length_a   1.000
_cell.length_b   1.000
_cell.length_c   1.000
_cell.angle_alpha   90.00
_cell.angle_beta   90.00
_cell.angle_gamma   90.00
#
_symmetry.space_group_name_H-M   'P 1'
#
loop_
_entity.id
_entity.type
_entity.pdbx_description
1 polymer ?
#
loop_
_entity_poly.entity_id
_entity_poly.type
_entity_poly.pdbx_seq_one_letter_code
_entity_poly.pdbx_strand_id
1 'polypeptide(L)'
;MAFEFCTEALIERLEGSCEYRVLKRLSPPHQYNPPDGTTTKIAVYLDLETTGLNHETDEIIEIALVPFRYSTDGRIFELLTPYNEFQEPKSGSISEEITKITGITNEMVKGRKIDLQNVIDCVSGASLIIAHNAEFDRKFVEAEFEVFNTKP
;
A
#
# COMPACT_ATOMS: atom_id res chain seq x y z
N MET A 1 -11.44 -36.55 -27.06
CA MET A 1 -10.61 -35.59 -27.81
C MET A 1 -10.53 -34.34 -26.95
N ALA A 2 -9.52 -34.25 -26.07
CA ALA A 2 -9.32 -33.07 -25.25
C ALA A 2 -8.54 -32.07 -26.10
N PHE A 3 -9.14 -30.93 -26.41
CA PHE A 3 -8.41 -29.82 -27.00
C PHE A 3 -7.61 -29.17 -25.88
N GLU A 4 -6.30 -29.37 -25.90
CA GLU A 4 -5.37 -28.61 -25.08
C GLU A 4 -5.25 -27.23 -25.73
N PHE A 5 -6.13 -26.31 -25.33
CA PHE A 5 -6.02 -24.92 -25.76
C PHE A 5 -4.93 -24.24 -24.93
N CYS A 6 -3.99 -23.59 -25.61
CA CYS A 6 -3.06 -22.68 -24.96
C CYS A 6 -3.86 -21.59 -24.22
N THR A 7 -3.55 -21.35 -22.95
CA THR A 7 -4.23 -20.35 -22.10
C THR A 7 -4.26 -18.97 -22.75
N GLU A 8 -3.19 -18.56 -23.43
CA GLU A 8 -3.11 -17.28 -24.15
C GLU A 8 -4.14 -17.18 -25.28
N ALA A 9 -4.36 -18.27 -26.03
CA ALA A 9 -5.34 -18.29 -27.12
C ALA A 9 -6.79 -18.18 -26.62
N LEU A 10 -7.07 -18.67 -25.40
CA LEU A 10 -8.37 -18.48 -24.75
C LEU A 10 -8.53 -17.04 -24.24
N ILE A 11 -7.48 -16.45 -23.66
CA ILE A 11 -7.47 -15.06 -23.22
C ILE A 11 -7.74 -14.12 -24.40
N GLU A 12 -7.01 -14.28 -25.51
CA GLU A 12 -7.20 -13.48 -26.74
C GLU A 12 -8.62 -13.59 -27.28
N ARG A 13 -9.21 -14.79 -27.25
CA ARG A 13 -10.56 -15.04 -27.73
C ARG A 13 -11.63 -14.41 -26.82
N LEU A 14 -11.42 -14.42 -25.50
CA LEU A 14 -12.31 -13.75 -24.56
C LEU A 14 -12.22 -12.22 -24.69
N GLU A 15 -11.01 -11.67 -24.74
CA GLU A 15 -10.77 -10.24 -24.92
C GLU A 15 -11.31 -9.74 -26.28
N GLY A 16 -11.10 -10.50 -27.36
CA GLY A 16 -11.56 -10.15 -28.71
C GLY A 16 -13.08 -10.23 -28.89
N SER A 17 -13.80 -10.93 -28.02
CA SER A 17 -15.27 -11.03 -28.10
C SER A 17 -15.99 -9.73 -27.73
N CYS A 18 -15.32 -8.80 -27.03
CA CYS A 18 -15.90 -7.59 -26.42
C CYS A 18 -16.98 -7.83 -25.35
N GLU A 19 -17.42 -9.08 -25.13
CA GLU A 19 -18.42 -9.46 -24.11
C GLU A 19 -17.80 -9.65 -22.71
N TYR A 20 -16.48 -9.83 -22.64
CA TYR A 20 -15.76 -10.12 -21.40
C TYR A 20 -14.59 -9.16 -21.19
N ARG A 21 -14.35 -8.78 -19.92
CA ARG A 21 -13.11 -8.13 -19.48
C ARG A 21 -12.27 -9.16 -18.73
N VAL A 22 -11.18 -9.61 -19.34
CA VAL A 22 -10.22 -10.49 -18.68
C VAL A 22 -9.29 -9.64 -17.80
N LEU A 23 -9.34 -9.86 -16.48
CA LEU A 23 -8.41 -9.24 -15.55
C LEU A 23 -7.17 -10.10 -15.42
N LYS A 24 -6.00 -9.53 -15.71
CA LYS A 24 -4.71 -10.17 -15.47
C LYS A 24 -4.25 -9.81 -14.07
N ARG A 25 -3.71 -10.80 -13.35
CA ARG A 25 -3.08 -10.55 -12.05
C ARG A 25 -1.95 -9.55 -12.26
N LEU A 26 -1.92 -8.49 -11.46
CA LEU A 26 -0.81 -7.55 -11.47
C LEU A 26 0.46 -8.29 -11.02
N SER A 27 1.46 -8.31 -11.89
CA SER A 27 2.82 -8.74 -11.59
C SER A 27 3.70 -7.48 -11.71
N PRO A 28 3.97 -6.78 -10.60
CA PRO A 28 4.76 -5.56 -10.64
C PRO A 28 6.13 -5.87 -11.27
N PRO A 29 6.57 -5.09 -12.27
CA PRO A 29 7.91 -5.28 -12.80
C PRO A 29 8.93 -4.93 -11.73
N HIS A 30 10.04 -5.66 -11.69
CA HIS A 30 11.16 -5.32 -10.80
C HIS A 30 11.72 -3.91 -11.11
N GLN A 31 11.57 -3.48 -12.36
CA GLN A 31 12.06 -2.20 -12.86
C GLN A 31 11.06 -1.59 -13.86
N TYR A 32 10.76 -0.31 -13.68
CA TYR A 32 9.85 0.46 -14.55
C TYR A 32 10.62 1.25 -15.62
N ASN A 33 11.76 1.82 -15.25
CA ASN A 33 12.69 2.49 -16.17
C ASN A 33 14.12 1.99 -15.92
N PRO A 34 14.93 1.76 -16.97
CA PRO A 34 16.31 1.33 -16.80
C PRO A 34 17.16 2.44 -16.16
N PRO A 35 18.24 2.11 -15.42
CA PRO A 35 19.11 3.13 -14.85
C PRO A 35 19.83 3.87 -15.97
N ASP A 36 19.71 5.19 -15.99
CA ASP A 36 20.27 6.06 -17.04
C ASP A 36 21.30 7.07 -16.49
N GLY A 37 21.71 6.90 -15.23
CA GLY A 37 22.62 7.82 -14.53
C GLY A 37 21.94 9.04 -13.92
N THR A 38 20.63 9.20 -14.09
CA THR A 38 19.87 10.28 -13.43
C THR A 38 19.91 10.11 -11.91
N THR A 39 20.13 11.21 -11.19
CA THR A 39 20.04 11.20 -9.73
C THR A 39 18.62 10.91 -9.27
N THR A 40 18.47 9.92 -8.39
CA THR A 40 17.16 9.50 -7.85
C THR A 40 17.02 9.84 -6.37
N LYS A 41 15.78 9.98 -5.92
CA LYS A 41 15.38 10.03 -4.50
C LYS A 41 14.44 8.88 -4.18
N ILE A 42 14.12 8.69 -2.91
CA ILE A 42 13.11 7.74 -2.44
C ILE A 42 11.87 8.52 -2.04
N ALA A 43 10.70 8.05 -2.44
CA ALA A 43 9.41 8.43 -1.89
C ALA A 43 8.69 7.18 -1.40
N VAL A 44 7.66 7.35 -0.56
CA VAL A 44 6.86 6.25 -0.03
C VAL A 44 5.39 6.54 -0.32
N TYR A 45 4.71 5.58 -0.92
CA TYR A 45 3.26 5.55 -0.89
C TYR A 45 2.78 4.99 0.45
N LEU A 46 1.92 5.75 1.14
CA LEU A 46 1.28 5.40 2.40
C LEU A 46 -0.21 5.19 2.16
N ASP A 47 -0.75 4.18 2.83
CA ASP A 47 -2.18 3.96 2.98
C ASP A 47 -2.44 3.40 4.39
N LEU A 48 -3.55 3.82 5.01
CA LEU A 48 -3.96 3.38 6.34
C LEU A 48 -5.40 2.90 6.32
N GLU A 49 -5.66 1.88 7.12
CA GLU A 49 -7.01 1.54 7.56
C GLU A 49 -7.12 1.78 9.06
N THR A 50 -8.27 2.28 9.50
CA THR A 50 -8.47 2.77 10.88
C THR A 50 -9.84 2.38 11.42
N THR A 51 -10.03 2.50 12.73
CA THR A 51 -11.33 2.25 13.39
C THR A 51 -12.38 3.35 13.15
N GLY A 52 -12.02 4.45 12.48
CA GLY A 52 -12.90 5.60 12.25
C GLY A 52 -12.13 6.81 11.70
N LEU A 53 -12.77 7.97 11.63
CA LEU A 53 -12.22 9.15 10.92
C LEU A 53 -11.46 10.14 11.81
N ASN A 54 -11.53 9.99 13.13
CA ASN A 54 -10.97 10.95 14.07
C ASN A 54 -9.68 10.43 14.73
N HIS A 55 -8.53 10.90 14.25
CA HIS A 55 -7.21 10.53 14.80
C HIS A 55 -7.01 10.76 16.31
N GLU A 56 -7.84 11.59 16.97
CA GLU A 56 -7.74 11.79 18.42
C GLU A 56 -8.35 10.61 19.21
N THR A 57 -9.25 9.85 18.60
CA THR A 57 -10.04 8.80 19.27
C THR A 57 -10.02 7.45 18.57
N ASP A 58 -9.78 7.43 17.26
CA ASP A 58 -9.72 6.25 16.42
C ASP A 58 -8.27 5.79 16.24
N GLU A 59 -8.10 4.50 15.96
CA GLU A 59 -6.80 3.85 15.93
C GLU A 59 -6.47 3.30 14.54
N ILE A 60 -5.18 3.28 14.19
CA ILE A 60 -4.67 2.57 13.02
C ILE A 60 -4.83 1.06 13.25
N ILE A 61 -5.41 0.35 12.28
CA ILE A 61 -5.57 -1.11 12.27
C ILE A 61 -4.78 -1.79 11.13
N GLU A 62 -4.35 -1.04 10.12
CA GLU A 62 -3.39 -1.47 9.10
C GLU A 62 -2.53 -0.28 8.65
N ILE A 63 -1.26 -0.56 8.36
CA ILE A 63 -0.38 0.36 7.64
C ILE A 63 0.18 -0.33 6.40
N ALA A 64 0.17 0.35 5.26
CA ALA A 64 0.86 -0.07 4.05
C ALA A 64 1.84 1.02 3.58
N LEU A 65 3.10 0.64 3.41
CA LEU A 65 4.19 1.48 2.94
C LEU A 65 4.83 0.86 1.71
N VAL A 66 4.82 1.60 0.61
CA VAL A 66 5.47 1.18 -0.65
C VAL A 66 6.56 2.20 -0.99
N PRO A 67 7.81 1.98 -0.54
CA PRO A 67 8.94 2.81 -0.93
C PRO A 67 9.29 2.58 -2.41
N PHE A 68 9.67 3.64 -3.12
CA PHE A 68 10.06 3.57 -4.52
C PHE A 68 11.12 4.63 -4.87
N ARG A 69 11.96 4.33 -5.86
CA ARG A 69 12.92 5.31 -6.40
C ARG A 69 12.34 6.08 -7.55
N TYR A 70 12.54 7.39 -7.53
CA TYR A 70 12.09 8.31 -8.56
C TYR A 70 13.14 9.38 -8.89
N SER A 71 13.10 9.92 -10.10
CA SER A 71 13.85 11.11 -10.51
C SER A 71 13.00 12.38 -10.39
N THR A 72 13.66 13.55 -10.37
CA THR A 72 13.00 14.85 -10.26
C THR A 72 12.12 15.21 -11.46
N ASP A 73 12.25 14.49 -12.58
CA ASP A 73 11.35 14.59 -13.75
C ASP A 73 10.09 13.70 -13.63
N GLY A 74 9.90 13.01 -12.51
CA GLY A 74 8.72 12.22 -12.19
C GLY A 74 8.76 10.75 -12.63
N ARG A 75 9.84 10.27 -13.24
CA ARG A 75 9.96 8.84 -13.61
C ARG A 75 10.22 7.98 -12.38
N ILE A 76 9.52 6.86 -12.28
CA ILE A 76 9.74 5.80 -11.29
C ILE A 76 10.70 4.77 -11.88
N PHE A 77 11.74 4.37 -11.14
CA PHE A 77 12.72 3.39 -11.60
C PHE A 77 12.44 2.00 -11.05
N GLU A 78 12.23 1.90 -9.74
CA GLU A 78 12.02 0.61 -9.06
C GLU A 78 11.14 0.79 -7.82
N LEU A 79 10.40 -0.26 -7.48
CA LEU A 79 9.81 -0.41 -6.15
C LEU A 79 10.87 -1.01 -5.23
N LEU A 80 10.96 -0.46 -4.03
CA LEU A 80 11.73 -1.04 -2.94
C LEU A 80 10.83 -2.01 -2.15
N THR A 81 11.38 -2.68 -1.15
CA THR A 81 10.64 -3.66 -0.35
C THR A 81 9.44 -3.00 0.33
N PRO A 82 8.19 -3.40 0.02
CA PRO A 82 7.02 -2.88 0.69
C PRO A 82 6.92 -3.43 2.12
N TYR A 83 6.30 -2.66 2.99
CA TYR A 83 5.96 -3.05 4.36
C TYR A 83 4.45 -2.94 4.53
N ASN A 84 3.80 -3.99 5.03
CA ASN A 84 2.39 -4.02 5.33
C ASN A 84 2.18 -4.83 6.61
N GLU A 85 1.44 -4.28 7.57
CA GLU A 85 1.20 -4.94 8.85
C GLU A 85 -0.09 -4.46 9.51
N PHE A 86 -0.73 -5.37 10.25
CA PHE A 86 -1.92 -5.11 11.03
C PHE A 86 -1.59 -4.66 12.46
N GLN A 87 -2.53 -3.95 13.07
CA GLN A 87 -2.49 -3.53 14.47
C GLN A 87 -3.80 -3.90 15.17
N GLU A 88 -3.71 -4.63 16.29
CA GLU A 88 -4.87 -4.81 17.18
C GLU A 88 -5.21 -3.47 17.85
N PRO A 89 -6.43 -2.93 17.69
CA PRO A 89 -6.82 -1.70 18.37
C PRO A 89 -6.91 -1.90 19.87
N LYS A 90 -6.47 -0.89 20.65
CA LYS A 90 -6.45 -0.94 22.12
C LYS A 90 -7.82 -0.65 22.73
N SER A 91 -8.67 0.08 22.00
CA SER A 91 -10.02 0.50 22.43
C SER A 91 -11.04 -0.63 22.44
N GLY A 92 -10.77 -1.75 21.77
CA GLY A 92 -11.66 -2.91 21.73
C GLY A 92 -11.75 -3.53 20.35
N SER A 93 -12.96 -3.88 19.92
CA SER A 93 -13.19 -4.54 18.63
C SER A 93 -13.43 -3.56 17.50
N ILE A 94 -12.93 -3.88 16.30
CA ILE A 94 -13.36 -3.26 15.04
C ILE A 94 -14.86 -3.50 14.86
N SER A 95 -15.62 -2.44 14.59
CA SER A 95 -17.07 -2.53 14.37
C SER A 95 -17.40 -3.24 13.06
N GLU A 96 -18.62 -3.75 12.92
CA GLU A 96 -19.08 -4.36 11.67
C GLU A 96 -19.10 -3.35 10.50
N GLU A 97 -19.37 -2.07 10.79
CA GLU A 97 -19.36 -1.00 9.79
C GLU A 97 -17.95 -0.78 9.24
N ILE A 98 -16.95 -0.68 10.12
CA ILE A 98 -15.55 -0.53 9.70
C ILE A 98 -15.07 -1.80 8.99
N THR A 99 -15.42 -2.98 9.49
CA THR A 99 -15.13 -4.25 8.82
C THR A 99 -15.69 -4.27 7.39
N LYS A 100 -16.90 -3.73 7.17
CA LYS A 100 -17.52 -3.66 5.84
C LYS A 100 -16.81 -2.69 4.89
N ILE A 101 -16.23 -1.62 5.42
CA ILE A 101 -15.51 -0.60 4.63
C ILE A 101 -14.11 -1.09 4.27
N THR A 102 -13.36 -1.55 5.28
CA THR A 102 -11.94 -1.89 5.18
C THR A 102 -11.70 -3.34 4.75
N GLY A 103 -12.67 -4.22 5.01
CA GLY A 103 -12.51 -5.67 4.86
C GLY A 103 -11.71 -6.34 5.99
N ILE A 104 -11.23 -5.58 6.97
CA ILE A 104 -10.38 -6.08 8.07
C ILE A 104 -11.27 -6.56 9.22
N THR A 105 -11.07 -7.81 9.65
CA THR A 105 -11.82 -8.40 10.77
C THR A 105 -11.01 -8.38 12.08
N ASN A 106 -11.71 -8.52 13.20
CA ASN A 106 -11.09 -8.65 14.52
C ASN A 106 -10.09 -9.81 14.60
N GLU A 107 -10.34 -10.91 13.88
CA GLU A 107 -9.44 -12.06 13.81
C GLU A 107 -8.15 -11.75 13.05
N MET A 108 -8.19 -10.89 12.03
CA MET A 108 -7.01 -10.51 11.25
C MET A 108 -6.04 -9.69 12.08
N VAL A 109 -6.55 -8.82 12.95
CA VAL A 109 -5.74 -7.91 13.77
C VAL A 109 -5.33 -8.52 15.11
N LYS A 110 -5.99 -9.58 15.58
CA LYS A 110 -5.77 -10.16 16.91
C LYS A 110 -4.31 -10.52 17.17
N GLY A 111 -3.71 -9.92 18.21
CA GLY A 111 -2.31 -10.11 18.59
C GLY A 111 -1.29 -9.50 17.63
N ARG A 112 -1.73 -8.76 16.60
CA ARG A 112 -0.84 -8.09 15.64
C ARG A 112 -0.42 -6.74 16.21
N LYS A 113 0.81 -6.36 15.87
CA LYS A 113 1.39 -5.09 16.29
C LYS A 113 2.29 -4.58 15.18
N ILE A 114 2.09 -3.33 14.80
CA ILE A 114 2.98 -2.65 13.86
C ILE A 114 4.36 -2.52 14.52
N ASP A 115 5.39 -2.90 13.77
CA ASP A 115 6.78 -2.81 14.21
C ASP A 115 7.31 -1.40 13.89
N LEU A 116 7.50 -0.61 14.95
CA LEU A 116 8.02 0.76 14.86
C LEU A 116 9.35 0.85 14.09
N GLN A 117 10.25 -0.13 14.27
CA GLN A 117 11.56 -0.08 13.62
C GLN A 117 11.41 -0.27 12.11
N ASN A 118 10.54 -1.19 11.67
CA ASN A 118 10.26 -1.38 10.24
C ASN A 118 9.63 -0.14 9.60
N VAL A 119 8.74 0.57 10.32
CA VAL A 119 8.18 1.84 9.87
C VAL A 119 9.29 2.90 9.71
N ILE A 120 10.16 3.04 10.71
CA ILE A 120 11.30 3.97 10.67
C ILE A 120 12.23 3.65 9.49
N ASP A 121 12.56 2.37 9.29
CA ASP A 121 13.47 1.94 8.23
C ASP A 121 12.89 2.25 6.84
N CYS A 122 11.57 2.12 6.66
CA CYS A 122 10.89 2.48 5.42
C CYS A 122 10.87 3.99 5.16
N VAL A 123 10.67 4.80 6.21
CA VAL A 123 10.33 6.24 6.07
C VAL A 123 11.55 7.15 6.20
N SER A 124 12.55 6.77 7.00
CA SER A 124 13.69 7.64 7.35
C SER A 124 14.43 8.17 6.12
N GLY A 125 14.67 7.33 5.11
CA GLY A 125 15.31 7.70 3.84
C GLY A 125 14.40 8.37 2.80
N ALA A 126 13.09 8.43 3.06
CA ALA A 126 12.13 9.02 2.12
C ALA A 126 12.25 10.56 2.12
N SER A 127 12.18 11.14 0.93
CA SER A 127 12.11 12.58 0.70
C SER A 127 10.68 13.12 0.66
N LEU A 128 9.69 12.24 0.49
CA LEU A 128 8.28 12.57 0.29
C LEU A 128 7.41 11.37 0.70
N ILE A 129 6.29 11.64 1.37
CA ILE A 129 5.22 10.67 1.59
C ILE A 129 4.05 11.03 0.67
N ILE A 130 3.45 10.03 0.04
CA ILE A 130 2.34 10.20 -0.89
C ILE A 130 1.18 9.33 -0.42
N ALA A 131 -0.01 9.91 -0.32
CA ALA A 131 -1.24 9.18 -0.02
C ALA A 131 -2.38 9.78 -0.83
N HIS A 132 -3.38 8.96 -1.18
CA HIS A 132 -4.51 9.43 -1.99
C HIS A 132 -5.38 10.46 -1.23
N ASN A 133 -5.49 10.32 0.09
CA ASN A 133 -6.19 11.26 0.97
C ASN A 133 -5.24 11.75 2.07
N ALA A 134 -4.09 12.31 1.69
CA ALA A 134 -3.01 12.63 2.62
C ALA A 134 -3.44 13.48 3.84
N GLU A 135 -4.48 14.32 3.74
CA GLU A 135 -4.98 15.05 4.91
C GLU A 135 -5.50 14.13 6.02
N PHE A 136 -6.10 13.00 5.65
CA PHE A 136 -6.55 11.96 6.57
C PHE A 136 -5.36 11.18 7.12
N ASP A 137 -4.57 10.53 6.25
CA ASP A 137 -3.50 9.62 6.66
C ASP A 137 -2.46 10.32 7.54
N ARG A 138 -2.07 11.54 7.14
CA ARG A 138 -1.04 12.34 7.84
C ARG A 138 -1.37 12.54 9.32
N LYS A 139 -2.63 12.85 9.65
CA LYS A 139 -3.06 13.10 11.03
C LYS A 139 -2.87 11.88 11.92
N PHE A 140 -3.07 10.67 11.39
CA PHE A 140 -2.87 9.41 12.12
C PHE A 140 -1.37 9.08 12.26
N VAL A 141 -0.61 9.08 11.16
CA VAL A 141 0.80 8.66 11.22
C VAL A 141 1.69 9.65 11.96
N GLU A 142 1.43 10.96 11.89
CA GLU A 142 2.20 11.97 12.63
C GLU A 142 1.92 11.91 14.15
N ALA A 143 0.72 11.46 14.54
CA ALA A 143 0.36 11.24 15.94
C ALA A 143 1.02 9.97 16.50
N GLU A 144 1.08 8.88 15.74
CA GLU A 144 1.60 7.58 16.21
C GLU A 144 3.12 7.42 15.99
N PHE A 145 3.70 8.06 14.96
CA PHE A 145 5.06 7.81 14.50
C PHE A 145 5.84 9.10 14.21
N GLU A 146 6.75 9.49 15.11
CA GLU A 146 7.53 10.74 15.00
C GLU A 146 8.32 10.89 13.68
N VAL A 147 8.70 9.77 13.04
CA VAL A 147 9.48 9.77 11.80
C VAL A 147 8.77 10.49 10.63
N PHE A 148 7.43 10.55 10.66
CA PHE A 148 6.62 11.22 9.63
C PHE A 148 6.61 12.76 9.80
N ASN A 149 6.82 13.29 11.01
CA ASN A 149 6.70 14.73 11.31
C ASN A 149 7.69 15.62 10.55
N THR A 150 8.74 15.02 9.98
CA THR A 150 9.75 15.73 9.19
C THR A 150 9.57 15.56 7.68
N LYS A 151 8.57 14.79 7.25
CA LYS A 151 8.35 14.46 5.85
C LYS A 151 7.28 15.38 5.26
N PRO A 152 7.52 15.94 4.07
CA PRO A 152 6.49 16.67 3.35
C PRO A 152 5.35 15.72 2.95
#